data_AF-A0A967EB07-F1
#
_entry.id   AF-A0A967EB07-F1
#
_cell.length_a   1.000
_cell.length_b   1.000
_cell.length_c   1.000
_cell.angle_alpha   90.00
_cell.angle_beta   90.00
_cell.angle_gamma   90.00
#
_symmetry.space_group_name_H-M   'P 1'
#
loop_
_entity.id
_entity.type
_entity.pdbx_description
1 polymer ?
#
loop_
_entity_poly.entity_id
_entity_poly.type
_entity_poly.pdbx_seq_one_letter_code
_entity_poly.pdbx_strand_id
1 'polypeptide(L)'
;MTISRLVATGMISASLVASYSAFAESQFGTPKGEEGTLIFNATEHPNYTGQFRLMGQKNTLVGSMNDASPWDHLDYAGKHLIPVQGTIEIEVNELTNSGHVVARFVEGVDQFRIVFDRFSAKAPFQNGGIATRLYEHGDSGNGDPLYPKTWLYLAGWGTATVWKNDEVLYKDYDAHFMVMERSRDPKTHEVHYPVKRTLPGGETDPAAMEIDLWVRSKEQNTHNFPPFETFVHLYWDEVTWR
;
A
#
# COMPACT_ATOMS: atom_id res chain seq x y z
N MET A 1 26.28 -79.28 14.38
CA MET A 1 26.11 -79.41 12.91
C MET A 1 24.61 -79.55 12.66
N THR A 2 23.86 -78.73 11.91
CA THR A 2 24.15 -77.65 10.95
C THR A 2 22.80 -76.92 10.66
N ILE A 3 22.78 -75.58 10.79
CA ILE A 3 22.14 -74.49 10.00
C ILE A 3 20.70 -74.64 9.38
N SER A 4 19.79 -73.66 9.68
CA SER A 4 19.08 -72.74 8.73
C SER A 4 17.75 -72.19 9.29
N ARG A 5 17.60 -70.84 9.46
CA ARG A 5 16.82 -69.85 8.64
C ARG A 5 15.28 -70.03 8.71
N LEU A 6 14.39 -69.03 8.76
CA LEU A 6 14.41 -67.60 8.41
C LEU A 6 13.18 -66.90 9.07
N VAL A 7 13.30 -65.59 9.30
CA VAL A 7 12.23 -64.62 9.61
C VAL A 7 11.41 -64.29 8.35
N ALA A 8 10.09 -64.06 8.47
CA ALA A 8 9.35 -62.97 7.80
C ALA A 8 7.83 -63.05 8.05
N THR A 9 7.29 -62.05 8.75
CA THR A 9 5.87 -61.66 8.60
C THR A 9 5.86 -60.22 8.11
N GLY A 10 5.57 -60.05 6.83
CA GLY A 10 5.61 -58.78 6.13
C GLY A 10 4.29 -58.01 6.22
N MET A 11 4.44 -56.70 6.45
CA MET A 11 3.71 -55.56 5.92
C MET A 11 2.32 -55.78 5.32
N ILE A 12 1.31 -55.12 5.91
CA ILE A 12 0.28 -54.39 5.16
C ILE A 12 -0.02 -53.12 5.95
N SER A 13 0.24 -51.94 5.37
CA SER A 13 -0.49 -50.66 5.54
C SER A 13 0.34 -49.50 4.98
N ALA A 14 0.43 -49.35 3.64
CA ALA A 14 1.07 -48.19 3.02
C ALA A 14 0.45 -47.80 1.66
N SER A 15 -0.86 -47.97 1.49
CA SER A 15 -1.53 -47.78 0.19
C SER A 15 -2.64 -46.72 0.16
N LEU A 16 -2.85 -45.95 1.23
CA LEU A 16 -3.87 -44.88 1.25
C LEU A 16 -3.31 -43.45 1.16
N VAL A 17 -2.01 -43.25 1.41
CA VAL A 17 -1.40 -41.90 1.37
C VAL A 17 -0.92 -41.54 -0.04
N ALA A 18 -0.44 -42.52 -0.83
CA ALA A 18 0.10 -42.27 -2.17
C ALA A 18 -0.97 -41.89 -3.20
N SER A 19 -2.22 -42.33 -3.00
CA SER A 19 -3.32 -42.08 -3.94
C SER A 19 -3.80 -40.63 -3.88
N TYR A 20 -3.86 -40.02 -2.70
CA TYR A 20 -4.33 -38.62 -2.56
C TYR A 20 -3.41 -37.62 -3.29
N SER A 21 -2.09 -37.83 -3.23
CA SER A 21 -1.11 -36.93 -3.83
C SER A 21 -1.20 -36.90 -5.37
N ALA A 22 -1.37 -38.07 -6.00
CA ALA A 22 -1.45 -38.19 -7.45
C ALA A 22 -2.76 -37.61 -8.02
N PHE A 23 -3.89 -37.73 -7.29
CA PHE A 23 -5.14 -37.08 -7.67
C PHE A 23 -5.06 -35.55 -7.54
N ALA A 24 -4.41 -35.05 -6.48
CA ALA A 24 -4.23 -33.60 -6.26
C ALA A 24 -3.32 -32.95 -7.33
N GLU A 25 -2.21 -33.58 -7.72
CA GLU A 25 -1.33 -33.08 -8.79
C GLU A 25 -2.07 -32.94 -10.14
N SER A 26 -2.97 -33.87 -10.47
CA SER A 26 -3.76 -33.81 -11.70
C SER A 26 -4.81 -32.69 -11.72
N GLN A 27 -5.21 -32.22 -10.54
CA GLN A 27 -6.27 -31.22 -10.37
C GLN A 27 -5.73 -29.80 -10.14
N PHE A 28 -4.59 -29.67 -9.46
CA PHE A 28 -4.03 -28.39 -9.04
C PHE A 28 -2.69 -28.03 -9.71
N GLY A 29 -2.13 -28.95 -10.52
CA GLY A 29 -0.79 -28.80 -11.08
C GLY A 29 0.30 -28.96 -10.01
N THR A 30 1.54 -29.24 -10.43
CA THR A 30 2.68 -29.15 -9.53
C THR A 30 3.07 -27.68 -9.34
N PRO A 31 3.32 -27.24 -8.09
CA PRO A 31 4.01 -25.97 -7.82
C PRO A 31 5.24 -25.84 -8.71
N LYS A 32 5.43 -24.70 -9.38
CA LYS A 32 6.63 -24.47 -10.22
C LYS A 32 7.86 -24.29 -9.33
N GLY A 33 8.55 -25.39 -9.01
CA GLY A 33 9.88 -25.33 -8.39
C GLY A 33 9.94 -24.55 -7.08
N GLU A 34 10.85 -23.58 -6.97
CA GLU A 34 11.07 -22.74 -5.77
C GLU A 34 9.99 -21.67 -5.58
N GLU A 35 8.70 -22.05 -5.57
CA GLU A 35 7.55 -21.15 -5.28
C GLU A 35 7.51 -20.65 -3.81
N GLY A 36 8.63 -20.71 -3.08
CA GLY A 36 8.81 -20.01 -1.82
C GLY A 36 8.83 -18.50 -2.04
N THR A 37 7.77 -17.82 -1.61
CA THR A 37 7.67 -16.34 -1.54
C THR A 37 8.06 -15.59 -2.82
N LEU A 38 7.72 -16.12 -4.00
CA LEU A 38 7.74 -15.31 -5.22
C LEU A 38 6.51 -14.40 -5.23
N ILE A 39 6.72 -13.11 -5.52
CA ILE A 39 5.61 -12.18 -5.80
C ILE A 39 4.97 -12.67 -7.09
N PHE A 40 3.76 -13.23 -6.97
CA PHE A 40 2.98 -13.69 -8.10
C PHE A 40 2.79 -12.55 -9.12
N ASN A 41 3.20 -12.79 -10.37
CA ASN A 41 2.95 -11.84 -11.44
C ASN A 41 1.47 -11.93 -11.85
N ALA A 42 0.66 -10.96 -11.39
CA ALA A 42 -0.79 -11.00 -11.54
C ALA A 42 -1.27 -11.11 -12.99
N THR A 43 -0.49 -10.58 -13.95
CA THR A 43 -0.82 -10.66 -15.38
C THR A 43 -0.74 -12.07 -15.95
N GLU A 44 -0.14 -13.02 -15.23
CA GLU A 44 -0.15 -14.43 -15.61
C GLU A 44 -1.52 -15.10 -15.37
N HIS A 45 -2.39 -14.49 -14.55
CA HIS A 45 -3.73 -15.02 -14.31
C HIS A 45 -4.70 -14.57 -15.41
N PRO A 46 -5.30 -15.48 -16.20
CA PRO A 46 -6.09 -15.13 -17.38
C PRO A 46 -7.37 -14.34 -17.07
N ASN A 47 -7.88 -14.42 -15.84
CA ASN A 47 -9.06 -13.65 -15.40
C ASN A 47 -8.70 -12.45 -14.53
N TYR A 48 -7.42 -12.05 -14.47
CA TYR A 48 -7.04 -10.86 -13.72
C TYR A 48 -7.57 -9.61 -14.42
N THR A 49 -8.42 -8.86 -13.73
CA THR A 49 -9.13 -7.72 -14.31
C THR A 49 -8.32 -6.43 -14.27
N GLY A 50 -7.30 -6.36 -13.41
CA GLY A 50 -6.59 -5.12 -13.09
C GLY A 50 -7.44 -4.08 -12.37
N GLN A 51 -8.69 -4.39 -12.00
CA GLN A 51 -9.63 -3.45 -11.39
C GLN A 51 -9.54 -3.51 -9.87
N PHE A 52 -9.44 -2.34 -9.27
CA PHE A 52 -9.35 -2.14 -7.82
C PHE A 52 -10.48 -1.21 -7.40
N ARG A 53 -11.29 -1.67 -6.44
CA ARG A 53 -12.35 -0.89 -5.82
C ARG A 53 -12.17 -0.96 -4.32
N LEU A 54 -11.77 0.15 -3.72
CA LEU A 54 -11.49 0.24 -2.29
C LEU A 54 -12.20 1.43 -1.66
N MET A 55 -12.48 1.27 -0.38
CA MET A 55 -12.94 2.35 0.50
C MET A 55 -12.01 2.42 1.71
N GLY A 56 -11.53 3.62 2.02
CA GLY A 56 -10.87 3.93 3.28
C GLY A 56 -11.80 4.69 4.23
N GLN A 57 -11.78 4.31 5.50
CA GLN A 57 -12.55 4.94 6.59
C GLN A 57 -11.65 5.29 7.78
N LYS A 58 -12.23 5.94 8.80
CA LYS A 58 -11.52 6.38 10.01
C LYS A 58 -10.28 7.21 9.67
N ASN A 59 -10.56 8.34 9.00
CA ASN A 59 -9.53 9.17 8.41
C ASN A 59 -8.87 10.11 9.43
N THR A 60 -7.57 10.29 9.25
CA THR A 60 -6.77 11.23 10.04
C THR A 60 -6.03 12.16 9.11
N LEU A 61 -6.09 13.46 9.41
CA LEU A 61 -5.28 14.50 8.79
C LEU A 61 -3.97 14.63 9.59
N VAL A 62 -2.83 14.60 8.90
CA VAL A 62 -1.53 14.89 9.49
C VAL A 62 -1.33 16.40 9.45
N GLY A 63 -1.31 17.04 10.62
CA GLY A 63 -1.42 18.49 10.76
C GLY A 63 -2.84 19.01 10.56
N SER A 64 -2.95 20.18 9.96
CA SER A 64 -4.17 20.92 9.66
C SER A 64 -4.09 21.54 8.26
N MET A 65 -5.23 21.78 7.60
CA MET A 65 -5.28 22.58 6.37
C MET A 65 -4.95 24.05 6.61
N ASN A 66 -4.83 24.48 7.88
CA ASN A 66 -4.53 25.85 8.28
C ASN A 66 -3.15 26.01 8.93
N ASP A 67 -2.33 24.96 8.96
CA ASP A 67 -1.00 25.05 9.54
C ASP A 67 -0.13 26.06 8.77
N ALA A 68 0.54 26.92 9.54
CA ALA A 68 1.50 27.85 8.97
C ALA A 68 2.84 27.13 8.75
N SER A 69 3.41 27.32 7.57
CA SER A 69 4.81 26.94 7.34
C SER A 69 5.75 27.81 8.20
N PRO A 70 6.88 27.27 8.72
CA PRO A 70 7.38 25.93 8.45
C PRO A 70 6.82 24.84 9.37
N TRP A 71 6.65 23.62 8.85
CA TRP A 71 6.18 22.48 9.66
C TRP A 71 6.58 21.10 9.07
N ASP A 72 6.50 20.07 9.93
CA ASP A 72 6.74 18.65 9.59
C ASP A 72 5.43 17.97 9.18
N HIS A 73 5.16 17.93 7.88
CA HIS A 73 3.96 17.35 7.29
C HIS A 73 3.88 15.81 7.33
N LEU A 74 4.88 15.12 7.90
CA LEU A 74 4.84 13.66 8.10
C LEU A 74 4.52 13.28 9.54
N ASP A 75 4.93 14.13 10.49
CA ASP A 75 4.72 14.01 11.93
C ASP A 75 4.92 12.57 12.40
N TYR A 76 6.12 12.03 12.17
CA TYR A 76 6.42 10.65 12.53
C TYR A 76 6.20 10.36 14.01
N ALA A 77 6.31 11.36 14.88
CA ALA A 77 6.05 11.20 16.31
C ALA A 77 4.57 11.01 16.66
N GLY A 78 3.65 11.22 15.71
CA GLY A 78 2.20 11.12 15.88
C GLY A 78 1.65 12.08 16.92
N LYS A 79 2.09 13.35 16.91
CA LYS A 79 1.74 14.37 17.90
C LYS A 79 0.78 15.44 17.39
N HIS A 80 0.71 15.62 16.07
CA HIS A 80 -0.09 16.61 15.38
C HIS A 80 -1.00 15.87 14.37
N LEU A 81 -1.88 15.04 14.90
CA LEU A 81 -2.80 14.22 14.12
C LEU A 81 -4.23 14.61 14.49
N ILE A 82 -5.04 14.95 13.48
CA ILE A 82 -6.43 15.36 13.67
C ILE A 82 -7.33 14.30 13.06
N PRO A 83 -8.04 13.50 13.89
CA PRO A 83 -9.15 12.69 13.39
C PRO A 83 -10.19 13.61 12.78
N VAL A 84 -10.48 13.40 11.49
CA VAL A 84 -11.49 14.16 10.77
C VAL A 84 -12.66 13.24 10.44
N GLN A 85 -13.76 13.78 9.92
CA GLN A 85 -14.80 12.95 9.33
C GLN A 85 -14.57 12.88 7.83
N GLY A 86 -14.66 11.70 7.24
CA GLY A 86 -14.47 11.56 5.81
C GLY A 86 -14.11 10.15 5.36
N THR A 87 -13.92 10.01 4.05
CA THR A 87 -13.63 8.75 3.37
C THR A 87 -12.73 8.97 2.17
N ILE A 88 -12.12 7.89 1.70
CA ILE A 88 -11.48 7.83 0.37
C ILE A 88 -12.08 6.69 -0.43
N GLU A 89 -12.50 6.98 -1.66
CA GLU A 89 -12.97 6.02 -2.64
C GLU A 89 -11.89 5.87 -3.71
N ILE A 90 -11.44 4.64 -3.95
CA ILE A 90 -10.45 4.31 -4.98
C ILE A 90 -11.13 3.38 -5.97
N GLU A 91 -11.30 3.83 -7.21
CA GLU A 91 -11.80 3.01 -8.32
C GLU A 91 -10.86 3.17 -9.51
N VAL A 92 -9.92 2.24 -9.65
CA VAL A 92 -8.84 2.32 -10.65
C VAL A 92 -8.63 1.02 -11.39
N ASN A 93 -8.02 1.12 -12.56
CA ASN A 93 -7.53 0.01 -13.36
C ASN A 93 -6.05 0.21 -13.67
N GLU A 94 -5.19 -0.65 -13.13
CA GLU A 94 -3.74 -0.55 -13.31
C GLU A 94 -3.27 -0.97 -14.71
N LEU A 95 -4.03 -1.82 -15.41
CA LEU A 95 -3.69 -2.23 -16.78
C LEU A 95 -3.86 -1.09 -17.78
N THR A 96 -4.78 -0.16 -17.49
CA THR A 96 -5.09 0.98 -18.36
C THR A 96 -4.67 2.33 -17.78
N ASN A 97 -4.08 2.36 -16.59
CA ASN A 97 -3.69 3.59 -15.88
C ASN A 97 -4.83 4.62 -15.80
N SER A 98 -6.04 4.15 -15.49
CA SER A 98 -7.25 4.97 -15.54
C SER A 98 -8.13 4.76 -14.31
N GLY A 99 -8.99 5.72 -14.01
CA GLY A 99 -9.94 5.64 -12.92
C GLY A 99 -10.00 6.95 -12.15
N HIS A 100 -10.39 6.87 -10.90
CA HIS A 100 -10.39 8.03 -10.01
C HIS A 100 -10.18 7.61 -8.56
N VAL A 101 -9.59 8.53 -7.81
CA VAL A 101 -9.49 8.52 -6.36
C VAL A 101 -10.15 9.79 -5.85
N VAL A 102 -11.13 9.64 -4.97
CA VAL A 102 -11.84 10.77 -4.38
C VAL A 102 -11.81 10.67 -2.87
N ALA A 103 -11.07 11.58 -2.24
CA ALA A 103 -11.08 11.75 -0.80
C ALA A 103 -11.97 12.94 -0.42
N ARG A 104 -12.78 12.78 0.62
CA ARG A 104 -13.61 13.85 1.19
C ARG A 104 -13.38 13.90 2.68
N PHE A 105 -13.23 15.08 3.23
CA PHE A 105 -13.11 15.26 4.67
C PHE A 105 -13.60 16.63 5.14
N VAL A 106 -13.86 16.76 6.44
CA VAL A 106 -14.30 17.99 7.07
C VAL A 106 -13.30 18.41 8.15
N GLU A 107 -12.88 19.66 8.12
CA GLU A 107 -12.09 20.28 9.18
C GLU A 107 -12.75 21.60 9.60
N GLY A 108 -13.18 21.68 10.86
CA GLY A 108 -13.95 22.82 11.35
C GLY A 108 -15.28 22.96 10.59
N VAL A 109 -15.49 24.11 9.95
CA VAL A 109 -16.69 24.39 9.13
C VAL A 109 -16.49 24.08 7.65
N ASP A 110 -15.25 23.78 7.26
CA ASP A 110 -14.86 23.67 5.86
C ASP A 110 -14.94 22.21 5.39
N GLN A 111 -15.50 22.04 4.19
CA GLN A 111 -15.56 20.75 3.49
C GLN A 111 -14.48 20.70 2.43
N PHE A 112 -13.69 19.63 2.46
CA PHE A 112 -12.61 19.41 1.51
C PHE A 112 -12.90 18.20 0.64
N ARG A 113 -12.54 18.31 -0.64
CA ARG A 113 -12.60 17.22 -1.61
C ARG A 113 -11.34 17.20 -2.45
N ILE A 114 -10.66 16.06 -2.48
CA ILE A 114 -9.52 15.80 -3.34
C ILE A 114 -10.01 14.90 -4.47
N VAL A 115 -9.84 15.34 -5.72
CA VAL A 115 -10.12 14.55 -6.92
C VAL A 115 -8.79 14.26 -7.61
N PHE A 116 -8.42 12.98 -7.67
CA PHE A 116 -7.22 12.48 -8.30
C PHE A 116 -7.59 11.48 -9.40
N ASP A 117 -7.56 11.95 -10.64
CA ASP A 117 -8.01 11.23 -11.84
C ASP A 117 -7.02 11.31 -13.01
N ARG A 118 -5.89 12.01 -12.84
CA ARG A 118 -4.85 12.20 -13.84
C ARG A 118 -3.59 11.46 -13.44
N PHE A 119 -3.56 10.15 -13.69
CA PHE A 119 -2.41 9.28 -13.41
C PHE A 119 -1.30 9.48 -14.45
N SER A 120 -0.06 9.50 -13.99
CA SER A 120 1.13 9.63 -14.83
C SER A 120 2.38 9.14 -14.13
N ALA A 121 3.23 8.40 -14.84
CA ALA A 121 4.53 7.99 -14.32
C ALA A 121 5.63 9.05 -14.55
N LYS A 122 6.47 9.23 -13.53
CA LYS A 122 7.76 9.95 -13.57
C LYS A 122 8.96 8.99 -13.46
N ALA A 123 8.72 7.72 -13.12
CA ALA A 123 9.74 6.68 -13.00
C ALA A 123 9.23 5.32 -13.50
N PRO A 124 10.12 4.39 -13.92
CA PRO A 124 9.72 3.10 -14.50
C PRO A 124 8.83 2.24 -13.58
N PHE A 125 9.09 2.23 -12.26
CA PHE A 125 8.33 1.42 -11.30
C PHE A 125 6.86 1.87 -11.14
N GLN A 126 6.51 3.07 -11.60
CA GLN A 126 5.17 3.62 -11.50
C GLN A 126 4.21 3.11 -12.59
N ASN A 127 4.72 2.35 -13.57
CA ASN A 127 3.94 1.64 -14.58
C ASN A 127 2.85 2.48 -15.28
N GLY A 128 3.18 3.72 -15.71
CA GLY A 128 2.23 4.62 -16.36
C GLY A 128 1.43 5.52 -15.41
N GLY A 129 1.52 5.29 -14.09
CA GLY A 129 0.89 6.11 -13.05
C GLY A 129 0.13 5.29 -12.02
N ILE A 130 -0.12 4.00 -12.25
CA ILE A 130 -0.70 3.07 -11.28
C ILE A 130 0.10 1.77 -11.32
N ALA A 131 0.51 1.30 -10.15
CA ALA A 131 1.25 0.04 -10.02
C ALA A 131 0.79 -0.74 -8.80
N THR A 132 1.10 -2.03 -8.80
CA THR A 132 0.70 -2.97 -7.74
C THR A 132 1.89 -3.80 -7.29
N ARG A 133 1.87 -4.27 -6.04
CA ARG A 133 2.79 -5.30 -5.51
C ARG A 133 4.26 -4.90 -5.65
N LEU A 134 4.62 -3.73 -5.14
CA LEU A 134 5.99 -3.23 -5.17
C LEU A 134 6.42 -2.70 -3.80
N TYR A 135 7.73 -2.70 -3.58
CA TYR A 135 8.30 -1.94 -2.46
C TYR A 135 8.60 -0.51 -2.90
N GLU A 136 8.20 0.46 -2.09
CA GLU A 136 8.56 1.88 -2.22
C GLU A 136 9.20 2.38 -0.91
N HIS A 137 9.84 3.54 -0.99
CA HIS A 137 10.49 4.26 0.09
C HIS A 137 11.65 3.49 0.74
N GLY A 138 12.17 4.02 1.85
CA GLY A 138 13.33 3.49 2.56
C GLY A 138 14.51 3.18 1.63
N ASP A 139 14.96 1.92 1.66
CA ASP A 139 16.05 1.39 0.84
C ASP A 139 15.55 0.55 -0.36
N SER A 140 14.28 0.68 -0.76
CA SER A 140 13.70 -0.09 -1.86
C SER A 140 14.31 0.24 -3.24
N GLY A 141 14.89 1.43 -3.39
CA GLY A 141 15.32 1.98 -4.68
C GLY A 141 14.19 2.63 -5.49
N ASN A 142 12.96 2.65 -4.96
CA ASN A 142 11.79 3.30 -5.56
C ASN A 142 11.27 4.40 -4.62
N GLY A 143 10.80 5.51 -5.21
CA GLY A 143 10.23 6.62 -4.46
C GLY A 143 11.27 7.43 -3.66
N ASP A 144 10.77 8.40 -2.90
CA ASP A 144 11.59 9.17 -1.95
C ASP A 144 11.77 8.40 -0.63
N PRO A 145 12.83 8.65 0.15
CA PRO A 145 13.04 7.96 1.43
C PRO A 145 12.29 8.67 2.57
N LEU A 146 11.02 9.05 2.37
CA LEU A 146 10.19 9.69 3.40
C LEU A 146 9.38 8.69 4.23
N TYR A 147 9.35 7.42 3.86
CA TYR A 147 8.71 6.38 4.67
C TYR A 147 9.70 5.22 4.86
N PRO A 148 9.47 4.32 5.84
CA PRO A 148 10.17 3.04 5.85
C PRO A 148 9.98 2.34 4.51
N LYS A 149 10.84 1.37 4.20
CA LYS A 149 10.58 0.50 3.06
C LYS A 149 9.24 -0.19 3.29
N THR A 150 8.30 0.02 2.38
CA THR A 150 6.90 -0.39 2.58
C THR A 150 6.42 -1.20 1.39
N TRP A 151 5.70 -2.28 1.65
CA TRP A 151 5.01 -3.02 0.61
C TRP A 151 3.70 -2.32 0.23
N LEU A 152 3.57 -1.97 -1.05
CA LEU A 152 2.38 -1.37 -1.62
C LEU A 152 1.57 -2.42 -2.37
N TYR A 153 0.35 -2.66 -1.92
CA TYR A 153 -0.61 -3.51 -2.62
C TYR A 153 -1.10 -2.83 -3.91
N LEU A 154 -1.32 -1.52 -3.86
CA LEU A 154 -1.73 -0.66 -4.96
C LEU A 154 -1.20 0.75 -4.69
N ALA A 155 -0.70 1.41 -5.71
CA ALA A 155 -0.24 2.79 -5.61
C ALA A 155 -0.58 3.56 -6.89
N GLY A 156 -0.74 4.87 -6.75
CA GLY A 156 -0.91 5.75 -7.90
C GLY A 156 -0.13 7.05 -7.75
N TRP A 157 0.35 7.57 -8.88
CA TRP A 157 1.08 8.83 -9.01
C TRP A 157 0.47 9.66 -10.14
N GLY A 158 0.46 10.97 -9.99
CA GLY A 158 -0.11 11.87 -10.98
C GLY A 158 -0.42 13.23 -10.40
N THR A 159 -1.55 13.82 -10.81
CA THR A 159 -1.99 15.11 -10.29
C THR A 159 -3.42 15.10 -9.79
N ALA A 160 -3.68 15.89 -8.75
CA ALA A 160 -4.99 16.06 -8.15
C ALA A 160 -5.44 17.52 -8.13
N THR A 161 -6.74 17.70 -7.92
CA THR A 161 -7.36 18.98 -7.62
C THR A 161 -8.01 18.91 -6.25
N VAL A 162 -7.66 19.86 -5.38
CA VAL A 162 -8.21 20.01 -4.04
C VAL A 162 -9.23 21.13 -4.06
N TRP A 163 -10.40 20.86 -3.50
CA TRP A 163 -11.51 21.80 -3.37
C TRP A 163 -11.76 22.09 -1.89
N LYS A 164 -12.11 23.33 -1.59
CA LYS A 164 -12.59 23.80 -0.29
C LYS A 164 -13.94 24.46 -0.50
N ASN A 165 -14.99 23.94 0.12
CA ASN A 165 -16.37 24.46 -0.01
C ASN A 165 -16.79 24.70 -1.47
N ASP A 166 -16.54 23.71 -2.33
CA ASP A 166 -16.81 23.76 -3.78
C ASP A 166 -16.05 24.84 -4.58
N GLU A 167 -15.02 25.46 -3.98
CA GLU A 167 -14.05 26.29 -4.69
C GLU A 167 -12.72 25.56 -4.86
N VAL A 168 -12.07 25.74 -6.01
CA VAL A 168 -10.75 25.14 -6.26
C VAL A 168 -9.73 25.82 -5.34
N LEU A 169 -9.17 25.04 -4.43
CA LEU A 169 -8.11 25.47 -3.53
C LEU A 169 -6.73 25.23 -4.18
N TYR A 170 -6.48 24.01 -4.64
CA TYR A 170 -5.24 23.63 -5.32
C TYR A 170 -5.55 22.89 -6.62
N LYS A 171 -4.83 23.23 -7.69
CA LYS A 171 -5.05 22.65 -9.02
C LYS A 171 -3.77 22.10 -9.60
N ASP A 172 -3.85 20.87 -10.10
CA ASP A 172 -2.74 20.19 -10.79
C ASP A 172 -1.49 20.06 -9.90
N TYR A 173 -1.73 19.81 -8.61
CA TYR A 173 -0.70 19.49 -7.63
C TYR A 173 -0.34 18.02 -7.75
N ASP A 174 0.94 17.69 -7.51
CA ASP A 174 1.39 16.30 -7.54
C ASP A 174 0.65 15.53 -6.45
N ALA A 175 0.14 14.34 -6.81
CA ALA A 175 -0.58 13.48 -5.90
C ALA A 175 -0.02 12.07 -5.94
N HIS A 176 -0.05 11.42 -4.78
CA HIS A 176 0.36 10.05 -4.58
C HIS A 176 -0.57 9.38 -3.59
N PHE A 177 -1.17 8.25 -3.96
CA PHE A 177 -1.88 7.42 -3.01
C PHE A 177 -1.19 6.06 -2.89
N MET A 178 -1.24 5.48 -1.70
CA MET A 178 -0.63 4.21 -1.36
C MET A 178 -1.64 3.38 -0.58
N VAL A 179 -1.95 2.18 -1.06
CA VAL A 179 -2.61 1.13 -0.28
C VAL A 179 -1.52 0.18 0.16
N MET A 180 -1.20 0.19 1.45
CA MET A 180 0.07 -0.34 1.94
C MET A 180 -0.06 -1.14 3.23
N GLU A 181 0.99 -1.87 3.58
CA GLU A 181 1.14 -2.38 4.95
C GLU A 181 1.17 -1.23 5.94
N ARG A 182 0.60 -1.43 7.13
CA ARG A 182 0.49 -0.35 8.12
C ARG A 182 1.87 0.09 8.59
N SER A 183 2.17 1.38 8.42
CA SER A 183 3.43 1.99 8.85
C SER A 183 3.37 2.60 10.25
N ARG A 184 2.18 3.07 10.65
CA ARG A 184 1.93 3.74 11.93
C ARG A 184 1.58 2.74 13.03
N ASP A 185 2.17 2.91 14.21
CA ASP A 185 1.76 2.15 15.39
C ASP A 185 0.27 2.42 15.70
N PRO A 186 -0.59 1.40 15.87
CA PRO A 186 -2.03 1.59 16.03
C PRO A 186 -2.45 2.26 17.35
N LYS A 187 -1.53 2.41 18.31
CA LYS A 187 -1.79 3.03 19.62
C LYS A 187 -1.19 4.42 19.73
N THR A 188 0.05 4.59 19.25
CA THR A 188 0.78 5.86 19.36
C THR A 188 0.73 6.69 18.09
N HIS A 189 0.33 6.09 16.95
CA HIS A 189 0.38 6.64 15.60
C HIS A 189 1.78 7.04 15.13
N GLU A 190 2.81 6.58 15.85
CA GLU A 190 4.19 6.84 15.52
C GLU A 190 4.59 6.04 14.27
N VAL A 191 5.30 6.66 13.34
CA VAL A 191 6.04 5.97 12.29
C VAL A 191 7.48 5.83 12.78
N HIS A 192 7.93 4.59 13.00
CA HIS A 192 9.31 4.35 13.43
C HIS A 192 10.29 4.56 12.25
N TYR A 193 10.60 5.82 11.94
CA TYR A 193 11.45 6.20 10.81
C TYR A 193 12.11 7.59 11.01
N PRO A 194 13.34 7.85 10.52
CA PRO A 194 14.29 6.88 9.96
C PRO A 194 14.88 5.99 11.06
N VAL A 195 14.93 4.69 10.82
CA VAL A 195 15.55 3.73 11.74
C VAL A 195 16.51 2.81 10.97
N LYS A 196 17.55 2.32 11.65
CA LYS A 196 18.41 1.28 11.10
C LYS A 196 17.56 0.03 10.89
N ARG A 197 17.41 -0.38 9.63
CA ARG A 197 16.64 -1.57 9.24
C ARG A 197 17.05 -2.77 10.10
N THR A 198 16.09 -3.36 10.80
CA THR A 198 16.29 -4.62 11.52
C THR A 198 15.74 -5.82 10.75
N LEU A 199 14.79 -5.61 9.83
CA LEU A 199 14.12 -6.66 9.06
C LEU A 199 14.15 -6.43 7.52
N PRO A 200 14.19 -7.50 6.67
CA PRO A 200 14.23 -7.34 5.20
C PRO A 200 13.00 -6.67 4.57
N GLY A 201 11.82 -6.81 5.20
CA GLY A 201 10.54 -6.28 4.73
C GLY A 201 10.30 -4.80 5.02
N GLY A 202 11.11 -4.20 5.90
CA GLY A 202 10.82 -2.89 6.49
C GLY A 202 10.35 -3.02 7.94
N GLU A 203 9.94 -1.89 8.52
CA GLU A 203 9.44 -1.79 9.90
C GLU A 203 7.91 -1.55 9.91
N THR A 204 7.22 -2.11 8.91
CA THR A 204 5.77 -2.08 8.76
C THR A 204 5.11 -3.28 9.44
N ASP A 205 3.83 -3.16 9.77
CA ASP A 205 3.01 -4.28 10.24
C ASP A 205 2.28 -4.94 9.06
N PRO A 206 2.73 -6.13 8.59
CA PRO A 206 2.13 -6.82 7.45
C PRO A 206 0.76 -7.42 7.76
N ALA A 207 0.33 -7.45 9.02
CA ALA A 207 -0.99 -7.97 9.41
C ALA A 207 -2.10 -6.91 9.31
N ALA A 208 -1.75 -5.67 8.97
CA ALA A 208 -2.67 -4.54 8.85
C ALA A 208 -2.43 -3.76 7.55
N MET A 209 -3.45 -3.04 7.12
CA MET A 209 -3.40 -2.18 5.94
C MET A 209 -3.70 -0.74 6.30
N GLU A 210 -3.11 0.18 5.55
CA GLU A 210 -3.32 1.63 5.64
C GLU A 210 -3.47 2.18 4.21
N ILE A 211 -4.24 3.25 4.07
CA ILE A 211 -4.21 4.08 2.85
C ILE A 211 -3.58 5.41 3.22
N ASP A 212 -2.55 5.83 2.49
CA ASP A 212 -2.01 7.18 2.57
C ASP A 212 -2.33 7.94 1.28
N LEU A 213 -2.68 9.22 1.40
CA LEU A 213 -2.85 10.15 0.29
C LEU A 213 -2.08 11.43 0.54
N TRP A 214 -1.15 11.73 -0.36
CA TRP A 214 -0.39 12.98 -0.38
C TRP A 214 -0.82 13.84 -1.55
N VAL A 215 -1.01 15.13 -1.31
CA VAL A 215 -1.12 16.16 -2.36
C VAL A 215 -0.13 17.26 -2.05
N ARG A 216 0.82 17.50 -2.95
CA ARG A 216 1.97 18.39 -2.72
C ARG A 216 2.16 19.42 -3.83
N SER A 217 2.58 20.61 -3.43
CA SER A 217 2.83 21.75 -4.32
C SER A 217 4.01 21.51 -5.25
N LYS A 218 4.14 22.36 -6.28
CA LYS A 218 5.36 22.43 -7.11
C LYS A 218 6.41 23.31 -6.42
N GLU A 219 5.92 24.33 -5.74
CA GLU A 219 6.66 25.28 -4.93
C GLU A 219 7.33 24.54 -3.77
N GLN A 220 8.60 24.87 -3.54
CA GLN A 220 9.41 24.27 -2.48
C GLN A 220 9.60 25.26 -1.33
N ASN A 221 9.61 24.73 -0.12
CA ASN A 221 10.00 25.44 1.10
C ASN A 221 10.98 24.58 1.87
N THR A 222 12.25 24.95 1.85
CA THR A 222 13.32 24.14 2.47
C THR A 222 13.27 24.11 4.00
N HIS A 223 12.36 24.87 4.62
CA HIS A 223 12.12 24.82 6.05
C HIS A 223 11.00 23.84 6.42
N ASN A 224 10.22 23.36 5.44
CA ASN A 224 9.24 22.29 5.62
C ASN A 224 9.90 20.92 5.51
N PHE A 225 9.24 19.92 6.09
CA PHE A 225 9.57 18.52 5.87
C PHE A 225 8.31 17.73 5.50
N PRO A 226 8.25 17.10 4.31
CA PRO A 226 9.13 17.30 3.15
C PRO A 226 9.09 18.75 2.62
N PRO A 227 10.05 19.16 1.76
CA PRO A 227 10.31 20.58 1.46
C PRO A 227 9.32 21.19 0.44
N PHE A 228 8.04 20.89 0.56
CA PHE A 228 6.97 21.45 -0.27
C PHE A 228 6.30 22.61 0.47
N GLU A 229 5.94 23.68 -0.23
CA GLU A 229 5.20 24.81 0.36
C GLU A 229 3.81 24.37 0.86
N THR A 230 3.17 23.43 0.15
CA THR A 230 1.93 22.79 0.57
C THR A 230 2.10 21.29 0.51
N PHE A 231 1.69 20.61 1.58
CA PHE A 231 1.64 19.15 1.64
C PHE A 231 0.42 18.74 2.46
N VAL A 232 -0.62 18.29 1.77
CA VAL A 232 -1.84 17.74 2.37
C VAL A 232 -1.62 16.24 2.52
N HIS A 233 -1.80 15.73 3.73
CA HIS A 233 -1.51 14.35 4.07
C HIS A 233 -2.65 13.77 4.90
N LEU A 234 -3.34 12.80 4.32
CA LEU A 234 -4.35 12.02 5.03
C LEU A 234 -3.97 10.55 5.02
N TYR A 235 -4.35 9.86 6.09
CA TYR A 235 -4.33 8.40 6.11
C TYR A 235 -5.64 7.81 6.64
N TRP A 236 -5.91 6.56 6.25
CA TRP A 236 -7.07 5.76 6.65
C TRP A 236 -6.59 4.40 7.14
N ASP A 237 -6.99 4.01 8.36
CA ASP A 237 -6.57 2.76 9.01
C ASP A 237 -7.60 1.62 8.86
N GLU A 238 -8.75 1.89 8.24
CA GLU A 238 -9.77 0.90 7.89
C GLU A 238 -9.92 0.83 6.36
N VAL A 239 -9.50 -0.28 5.77
CA VAL A 239 -9.49 -0.51 4.32
C VAL A 239 -10.43 -1.65 3.93
N THR A 240 -11.41 -1.36 3.07
CA THR A 240 -12.36 -2.36 2.56
C THR A 240 -12.21 -2.53 1.05
N TRP A 241 -12.04 -3.77 0.60
CA TRP A 241 -12.09 -4.16 -0.81
C TRP A 241 -13.53 -4.48 -1.22
N ARG A 242 -13.98 -4.00 -2.38
CA ARG A 242 -15.36 -4.08 -2.85
C ARG A 242 -15.51 -4.85 -4.15
#